data_AF-A0A365P236-F1
#
_entry.id   AF-A0A365P236-F1
#
_cell.length_a   1.000
_cell.length_b   1.000
_cell.length_c   1.000
_cell.angle_alpha   90.00
_cell.angle_beta   90.00
_cell.angle_gamma   90.00
#
_symmetry.space_group_name_H-M   'P 1'
#
loop_
_entity.id
_entity.type
_entity.pdbx_description
1 polymer ?
#
loop_
_entity_poly.entity_id
_entity_poly.type
_entity_poly.pdbx_seq_one_letter_code
_entity_poly.pdbx_strand_id
1 'polypeptide(L)'
;MRTKILLLLAFVSIQVGYSQVIESKMETVIIDSVRNVKAQEKAQNELAKQNAEKIKEQKAQEKALKEAEQAQKKAQQAQKKAEKAQKKAEKELRQKEKKANQRAKALRNVEKNQSRIAKQQKAIEKHQKALEKMERKGKISPEAEIKWKKKDLSLRERLLKLEKDQEKNQKDLMKLQ
;
A
#
# COMPACT_ATOMS: atom_id res chain seq x y z
N MET A 1 6.84 45.22 -20.89
CA MET A 1 8.06 44.89 -21.68
C MET A 1 8.56 46.04 -22.57
N ARG A 2 8.04 47.28 -22.47
CA ARG A 2 8.46 48.40 -23.34
C ARG A 2 9.55 49.29 -22.75
N THR A 3 9.72 49.31 -21.42
CA THR A 3 10.74 50.12 -20.73
C THR A 3 12.15 49.51 -20.74
N LYS A 4 12.27 48.19 -20.94
CA LYS A 4 13.58 47.51 -20.99
C LYS A 4 14.27 47.61 -22.36
N ILE A 5 13.51 47.81 -23.43
CA ILE A 5 14.04 48.00 -24.80
C ILE A 5 14.60 49.42 -24.98
N LEU A 6 13.99 50.42 -24.32
CA LEU A 6 14.45 51.81 -24.32
C LEU A 6 15.82 51.99 -23.62
N LEU A 7 16.10 51.19 -22.59
CA LEU A 7 17.40 51.18 -21.89
C LEU A 7 18.53 50.52 -22.72
N LEU A 8 18.18 49.62 -23.63
CA LEU A 8 19.12 48.91 -24.50
C LEU A 8 19.53 49.73 -25.72
N LEU A 9 18.67 50.64 -26.19
CA LEU A 9 18.97 51.60 -27.26
C LEU A 9 19.85 52.78 -26.81
N ALA A 10 19.90 53.06 -25.50
CA ALA A 10 20.71 54.14 -24.93
C ALA A 10 22.19 53.78 -24.72
N PHE A 11 22.55 52.49 -24.78
CA PHE A 11 23.95 52.04 -24.58
C PHE A 11 24.74 51.89 -25.90
N VAL A 12 24.07 51.98 -27.05
CA VAL A 12 24.67 51.79 -28.39
C VAL A 12 25.23 53.08 -28.99
N SER A 13 24.97 54.25 -28.38
CA SER A 13 25.35 55.56 -28.94
C SER A 13 26.66 56.17 -28.43
N ILE A 14 27.50 55.46 -27.65
CA ILE A 14 28.70 56.05 -27.00
C ILE A 14 30.04 55.55 -27.58
N GLN A 15 30.09 55.03 -28.81
CA GLN A 15 31.38 54.71 -29.43
C GLN A 15 31.45 55.14 -30.90
N VAL A 16 31.49 56.46 -31.12
CA VAL A 16 32.10 57.05 -32.30
C VAL A 16 33.09 58.10 -31.82
N GLY A 17 34.38 57.89 -32.09
CA GLY A 17 35.37 58.97 -32.01
C GLY A 17 36.76 58.57 -31.54
N TYR A 18 37.52 57.84 -32.37
CA TYR A 18 38.97 58.02 -32.51
C TYR A 18 39.37 57.59 -33.93
N SER A 19 39.25 58.51 -34.89
CA SER A 19 39.96 58.40 -36.17
C SER A 19 41.09 59.42 -36.12
N GLN A 20 42.30 58.95 -35.81
CA GLN A 20 43.53 59.72 -36.02
C GLN A 20 44.22 59.18 -37.27
N VAL A 21 44.42 60.09 -38.21
CA VAL A 21 45.21 59.92 -39.43
C VAL A 21 46.69 59.78 -39.04
N ILE A 22 47.36 58.72 -39.48
CA ILE A 22 48.83 58.68 -39.58
C ILE A 22 49.20 57.98 -40.89
N GLU A 23 49.77 58.77 -41.80
CA GLU A 23 50.41 58.35 -43.04
C GLU A 23 51.74 57.60 -42.79
N SER A 24 51.97 56.60 -43.63
CA SER A 24 53.27 56.08 -44.09
C SER A 24 54.22 55.45 -43.06
N LYS A 25 54.39 54.12 -43.15
CA LYS A 25 55.67 53.40 -43.09
C LYS A 25 55.44 51.94 -43.48
N MET A 26 55.78 51.59 -44.71
CA MET A 26 55.60 50.25 -45.30
C MET A 26 56.65 49.21 -44.83
N GLU A 27 57.37 49.44 -43.73
CA GLU A 27 58.48 48.55 -43.31
C GLU A 27 58.24 47.82 -41.97
N THR A 28 57.16 48.14 -41.25
CA THR A 28 56.79 47.47 -39.97
C THR A 28 55.60 46.49 -40.12
N VAL A 29 54.88 46.55 -41.24
CA VAL A 29 53.61 45.82 -41.46
C VAL A 29 53.79 44.29 -41.49
N ILE A 30 54.97 43.80 -41.88
CA ILE A 30 55.26 42.35 -41.94
C ILE A 30 55.48 41.77 -40.52
N ILE A 31 56.01 42.55 -39.58
CA ILE A 31 56.33 42.07 -38.22
C ILE A 31 55.11 42.12 -37.29
N ASP A 32 54.27 43.14 -37.42
CA ASP A 32 53.03 43.27 -36.62
C ASP A 32 51.93 42.29 -37.04
N SER A 33 51.83 41.92 -38.31
CA SER A 33 50.88 40.89 -38.75
C SER A 33 51.26 39.50 -38.20
N VAL A 34 52.54 39.16 -38.16
CA VAL A 34 53.05 37.89 -37.57
C VAL A 34 52.86 37.87 -36.05
N ARG A 35 53.00 39.01 -35.36
CA ARG A 35 52.77 39.14 -33.92
C ARG A 35 51.28 39.05 -33.56
N ASN A 36 50.40 39.65 -34.38
CA ASN A 36 48.94 39.53 -34.23
C ASN A 36 48.43 38.12 -34.55
N VAL A 37 48.96 37.44 -35.57
CA VAL A 37 48.60 36.05 -35.87
C VAL A 37 48.99 35.10 -34.73
N LYS A 38 50.19 35.27 -34.13
CA LYS A 38 50.61 34.51 -32.93
C LYS A 38 49.77 34.81 -31.69
N ALA A 39 49.32 36.05 -31.51
CA ALA A 39 48.42 36.44 -30.42
C ALA A 39 47.01 35.84 -30.60
N GLN A 40 46.52 35.82 -31.84
CA GLN A 40 45.22 35.24 -32.20
C GLN A 40 45.21 33.71 -32.11
N GLU A 41 46.31 33.03 -32.48
CA GLU A 41 46.52 31.59 -32.26
C GLU A 41 46.57 31.22 -30.78
N LYS A 42 47.24 32.03 -29.94
CA LYS A 42 47.26 31.81 -28.49
C LYS A 42 45.87 31.96 -27.87
N ALA A 43 45.13 33.01 -28.26
CA ALA A 43 43.76 33.21 -27.82
C ALA A 43 42.82 32.07 -28.29
N GLN A 44 42.98 31.58 -29.52
CA GLN A 44 42.23 30.42 -30.02
C GLN A 44 42.60 29.13 -29.29
N ASN A 45 43.88 28.90 -28.97
CA ASN A 45 44.31 27.74 -28.20
C ASN A 45 43.82 27.77 -26.75
N GLU A 46 43.76 28.94 -26.11
CA GLU A 46 43.20 29.10 -24.77
C GLU A 46 41.69 28.88 -24.75
N LEU A 47 40.96 29.42 -25.74
CA LEU A 47 39.54 29.14 -25.95
C LEU A 47 39.30 27.64 -26.23
N ALA A 48 40.15 27.00 -27.03
CA ALA A 48 40.05 25.56 -27.29
C ALA A 48 40.29 24.73 -26.02
N LYS A 49 41.24 25.11 -25.16
CA LYS A 49 41.48 24.46 -23.86
C LYS A 49 40.30 24.64 -22.90
N GLN A 50 39.77 25.85 -22.76
CA GLN A 50 38.60 26.11 -21.91
C GLN A 50 37.35 25.38 -22.40
N ASN A 51 37.15 25.29 -23.73
CA ASN A 51 36.05 24.51 -24.30
C ASN A 51 36.26 23.01 -24.07
N ALA A 52 37.49 22.50 -24.18
CA ALA A 52 37.80 21.10 -23.88
C ALA A 52 37.57 20.74 -22.41
N GLU A 53 37.89 21.62 -21.47
CA GLU A 53 37.59 21.45 -20.04
C GLU A 53 36.09 21.47 -19.76
N LYS A 54 35.35 22.46 -20.28
CA LYS A 54 33.89 22.53 -20.15
C LYS A 54 33.20 21.29 -20.72
N ILE A 55 33.67 20.76 -21.85
CA ILE A 55 33.15 19.53 -22.45
C ILE A 55 33.43 18.32 -21.53
N LYS A 56 34.62 18.23 -20.92
CA LYS A 56 34.94 17.15 -19.96
C LYS A 56 34.07 17.25 -18.70
N GLU A 57 33.86 18.45 -18.19
CA GLU A 57 33.08 18.72 -16.99
C GLU A 57 31.59 18.43 -17.23
N GLN A 58 31.04 18.85 -18.37
CA GLN A 58 29.68 18.49 -18.79
C GLN A 58 29.50 16.97 -18.95
N LYS A 59 30.47 16.26 -19.55
CA LYS A 59 30.43 14.80 -19.66
C LYS A 59 30.51 14.10 -18.30
N ALA A 60 31.27 14.65 -17.34
CA ALA A 60 31.34 14.12 -15.98
C ALA A 60 30.02 14.34 -15.23
N GLN A 61 29.42 15.52 -15.34
CA GLN A 61 28.11 15.82 -14.76
C GLN A 61 27.00 14.96 -15.39
N GLU A 62 27.00 14.77 -16.71
CA GLU A 62 26.01 13.92 -17.39
C GLU A 62 26.11 12.45 -16.95
N LYS A 63 27.33 11.92 -16.75
CA LYS A 63 27.54 10.58 -16.19
C LYS A 63 27.04 10.49 -14.75
N ALA A 64 27.37 11.45 -13.90
CA ALA A 64 26.91 11.50 -12.51
C ALA A 64 25.38 11.59 -12.42
N LEU A 65 24.74 12.39 -13.28
CA LEU A 65 23.28 12.48 -13.37
C LEU A 65 22.65 11.17 -13.84
N LYS A 66 23.22 10.50 -14.85
CA LYS A 66 22.73 9.18 -15.31
C LYS A 66 22.87 8.11 -14.23
N GLU A 67 23.98 8.09 -13.49
CA GLU A 67 24.18 7.16 -12.37
C GLU A 67 23.19 7.44 -11.22
N ALA A 68 22.98 8.71 -10.87
CA ALA A 68 21.99 9.11 -9.87
C ALA A 68 20.55 8.74 -10.30
N GLU A 69 20.20 8.93 -11.57
CA GLU A 69 18.89 8.54 -12.11
C GLU A 69 18.69 7.02 -12.09
N GLN A 70 19.72 6.25 -12.46
CA GLN A 70 19.68 4.78 -12.37
C GLN A 70 19.57 4.31 -10.91
N ALA A 71 20.29 4.94 -9.99
CA ALA A 71 20.20 4.65 -8.56
C ALA A 71 18.79 4.96 -8.01
N GLN A 72 18.20 6.11 -8.38
CA GLN A 72 16.83 6.46 -8.02
C GLN A 72 15.81 5.47 -8.61
N LYS A 73 15.95 5.08 -9.89
CA LYS A 73 15.07 4.09 -10.51
C LYS A 73 15.14 2.74 -9.79
N LYS A 74 16.36 2.28 -9.44
CA LYS A 74 16.54 1.04 -8.66
C LYS A 74 15.93 1.16 -7.27
N ALA A 75 16.13 2.27 -6.58
CA ALA A 75 15.56 2.53 -5.26
C ALA A 75 14.01 2.57 -5.29
N GLN A 76 13.42 3.26 -6.27
CA GLN A 76 11.96 3.29 -6.45
C GLN A 76 11.40 1.90 -6.80
N GLN A 77 12.10 1.11 -7.64
CA GLN A 77 11.68 -0.26 -7.93
C GLN A 77 11.75 -1.15 -6.68
N ALA A 78 12.81 -1.01 -5.88
CA ALA A 78 12.95 -1.74 -4.62
C ALA A 78 11.85 -1.37 -3.63
N GLN A 79 11.56 -0.08 -3.45
CA GLN A 79 10.45 0.38 -2.60
C GLN A 79 9.09 -0.13 -3.08
N LYS A 80 8.80 -0.04 -4.38
CA LYS A 80 7.54 -0.58 -4.95
C LYS A 80 7.41 -2.09 -4.75
N LYS A 81 8.52 -2.84 -4.84
CA LYS A 81 8.52 -4.29 -4.56
C LYS A 81 8.27 -4.56 -3.07
N ALA A 82 8.93 -3.83 -2.19
CA ALA A 82 8.76 -3.95 -0.75
C ALA A 82 7.31 -3.62 -0.32
N GLU A 83 6.74 -2.53 -0.83
CA GLU A 83 5.36 -2.14 -0.55
C GLU A 83 4.35 -3.18 -1.04
N LYS A 84 4.56 -3.72 -2.26
CA LYS A 84 3.72 -4.82 -2.78
C LYS A 84 3.84 -6.08 -1.93
N ALA A 85 5.04 -6.43 -1.45
CA ALA A 85 5.26 -7.57 -0.58
C ALA A 85 4.55 -7.38 0.78
N GLN A 86 4.68 -6.20 1.40
CA GLN A 86 3.99 -5.85 2.65
C GLN A 86 2.47 -5.91 2.47
N LYS A 87 1.92 -5.32 1.41
CA LYS A 87 0.48 -5.37 1.11
C LYS A 87 -0.03 -6.80 0.90
N LYS A 88 0.77 -7.70 0.31
CA LYS A 88 0.41 -9.11 0.18
C LYS A 88 0.41 -9.81 1.54
N ALA A 89 1.46 -9.63 2.32
CA ALA A 89 1.57 -10.19 3.67
C ALA A 89 0.44 -9.72 4.58
N GLU A 90 0.09 -8.43 4.56
CA GLU A 90 -1.03 -7.88 5.33
C GLU A 90 -2.37 -8.49 4.90
N LYS A 91 -2.61 -8.62 3.59
CA LYS A 91 -3.82 -9.27 3.08
C LYS A 91 -3.91 -10.72 3.52
N GLU A 92 -2.82 -11.47 3.47
CA GLU A 92 -2.76 -12.86 3.93
C GLU A 92 -3.00 -12.98 5.44
N LEU A 93 -2.38 -12.13 6.25
CA LEU A 93 -2.62 -12.06 7.69
C LEU A 93 -4.09 -11.75 7.99
N ARG A 94 -4.67 -10.75 7.31
CA ARG A 94 -6.08 -10.38 7.48
C ARG A 94 -7.02 -11.51 7.05
N GLN A 95 -6.69 -12.27 6.01
CA GLN A 95 -7.47 -13.45 5.62
C GLN A 95 -7.37 -14.58 6.64
N LYS A 96 -6.17 -14.85 7.18
CA LYS A 96 -5.97 -15.83 8.26
C LYS A 96 -6.75 -15.44 9.51
N GLU A 97 -6.69 -14.18 9.92
CA GLU A 97 -7.43 -13.66 11.08
C GLU A 97 -8.94 -13.78 10.88
N LYS A 98 -9.45 -13.42 9.69
CA LYS A 98 -10.88 -13.59 9.37
C LYS A 98 -11.32 -15.05 9.46
N LYS A 99 -10.55 -15.98 8.90
CA LYS A 99 -10.83 -17.43 8.99
C LYS A 99 -10.80 -17.92 10.43
N ALA A 100 -9.80 -17.51 11.21
CA ALA A 100 -9.70 -17.84 12.63
C ALA A 100 -10.91 -17.33 13.42
N ASN A 101 -11.33 -16.08 13.19
CA ASN A 101 -12.49 -15.50 13.85
C ASN A 101 -13.81 -16.20 13.45
N GLN A 102 -13.97 -16.55 12.17
CA GLN A 102 -15.12 -17.34 11.70
C GLN A 102 -15.17 -18.71 12.41
N ARG A 103 -14.05 -19.41 12.49
CA ARG A 103 -13.94 -20.70 13.20
C ARG A 103 -14.24 -20.56 14.70
N ALA A 104 -13.70 -19.53 15.36
CA ALA A 104 -13.96 -19.26 16.77
C ALA A 104 -15.45 -18.99 17.04
N LYS A 105 -16.13 -18.23 16.17
CA LYS A 105 -17.58 -18.01 16.25
C LYS A 105 -18.37 -19.30 16.05
N ALA A 106 -18.00 -20.12 15.06
CA ALA A 106 -18.65 -21.41 14.82
C ALA A 106 -18.50 -22.35 16.03
N LEU A 107 -17.30 -22.44 16.62
CA LEU A 107 -17.06 -23.20 17.86
C LEU A 107 -17.94 -22.72 19.01
N ARG A 108 -18.01 -21.40 19.25
CA ARG A 108 -18.88 -20.83 20.29
C ARG A 108 -20.36 -21.16 20.06
N ASN A 109 -20.83 -21.20 18.83
CA ASN A 109 -22.22 -21.55 18.52
C ASN A 109 -22.50 -23.03 18.83
N VAL A 110 -21.57 -23.92 18.45
CA VAL A 110 -21.62 -25.36 18.79
C VAL A 110 -21.69 -25.54 20.31
N GLU A 111 -20.79 -24.91 21.06
CA GLU A 111 -20.74 -25.03 22.53
C GLU A 111 -22.00 -24.47 23.21
N LYS A 112 -22.45 -23.27 22.80
CA LYS A 112 -23.66 -22.65 23.33
C LYS A 112 -24.88 -23.53 23.10
N ASN A 113 -24.97 -24.17 21.94
CA ASN A 113 -26.11 -25.01 21.61
C ASN A 113 -26.03 -26.39 22.30
N GLN A 114 -24.83 -26.97 22.48
CA GLN A 114 -24.64 -28.13 23.37
C GLN A 114 -25.12 -27.85 24.80
N SER A 115 -24.78 -26.67 25.35
CA SER A 115 -25.26 -26.27 26.69
C SER A 115 -26.78 -26.20 26.75
N ARG A 116 -27.44 -25.71 25.69
CA ARG A 116 -28.92 -25.68 25.60
C ARG A 116 -29.52 -27.08 25.51
N ILE A 117 -28.93 -27.98 24.72
CA ILE A 117 -29.33 -29.39 24.63
C ILE A 117 -29.26 -30.03 26.02
N ALA A 118 -28.13 -29.89 26.72
CA ALA A 118 -27.95 -30.45 28.06
C ALA A 118 -28.99 -29.93 29.07
N LYS A 119 -29.31 -28.63 29.02
CA LYS A 119 -30.38 -28.04 29.86
C LYS A 119 -31.74 -28.61 29.52
N GLN A 120 -32.04 -28.79 28.23
CA GLN A 120 -33.31 -29.34 27.77
C GLN A 120 -33.46 -30.82 28.14
N GLN A 121 -32.40 -31.61 28.01
CA GLN A 121 -32.37 -33.01 28.47
C GLN A 121 -32.66 -33.11 29.98
N LYS A 122 -32.02 -32.26 30.81
CA LYS A 122 -32.30 -32.19 32.25
C LYS A 122 -33.76 -31.79 32.53
N ALA A 123 -34.37 -30.95 31.72
CA ALA A 123 -35.78 -30.58 31.88
C ALA A 123 -36.71 -31.75 31.57
N ILE A 124 -36.42 -32.52 30.51
CA ILE A 124 -37.14 -33.76 30.16
C ILE A 124 -37.00 -34.78 31.29
N GLU A 125 -35.79 -35.01 31.79
CA GLU A 125 -35.54 -35.96 32.87
C GLU A 125 -36.31 -35.59 34.15
N LYS A 126 -36.29 -34.32 34.54
CA LYS A 126 -37.07 -33.82 35.69
C LYS A 126 -38.58 -34.00 35.48
N HIS A 127 -39.07 -33.73 34.27
CA HIS A 127 -40.48 -33.89 33.92
C HIS A 127 -40.90 -35.36 33.99
N GLN A 128 -40.08 -36.28 33.47
CA GLN A 128 -40.31 -37.73 33.53
C GLN A 128 -40.29 -38.25 34.97
N LYS A 129 -39.29 -37.86 35.78
CA LYS A 129 -39.23 -38.23 37.21
C LYS A 129 -40.43 -37.72 38.00
N ALA A 130 -40.92 -36.52 37.68
CA ALA A 130 -42.12 -35.99 38.31
C ALA A 130 -43.38 -36.78 37.91
N LEU A 131 -43.51 -37.12 36.64
CA LEU A 131 -44.61 -37.94 36.12
C LEU A 131 -44.62 -39.33 36.78
N GLU A 132 -43.49 -40.03 36.74
CA GLU A 132 -43.32 -41.35 37.35
C GLU A 132 -43.66 -41.34 38.84
N LYS A 133 -43.24 -40.30 39.58
CA LYS A 133 -43.57 -40.15 41.00
C LYS A 133 -45.08 -39.97 41.24
N MET A 134 -45.79 -39.30 40.34
CA MET A 134 -47.25 -39.10 40.46
C MET A 134 -48.02 -40.37 40.08
N GLU A 135 -47.56 -41.08 39.05
CA GLU A 135 -48.08 -42.39 38.63
C GLU A 135 -47.93 -43.42 39.74
N ARG A 136 -46.73 -43.55 40.33
CA ARG A 136 -46.47 -44.45 41.48
C ARG A 136 -47.37 -44.16 42.68
N LYS A 137 -47.80 -42.91 42.86
CA LYS A 137 -48.69 -42.50 43.95
C LYS A 137 -50.17 -42.63 43.60
N GLY A 138 -50.52 -43.04 42.37
CA GLY A 138 -51.90 -43.08 41.89
C GLY A 138 -52.59 -41.71 41.83
N LYS A 139 -51.82 -40.61 41.79
CA LYS A 139 -52.36 -39.23 41.88
C LYS A 139 -52.64 -38.60 40.51
N ILE A 140 -52.69 -39.40 39.44
CA ILE A 140 -52.88 -38.91 38.09
C ILE A 140 -54.29 -39.26 37.59
N SER A 141 -55.07 -38.20 37.32
CA SER A 141 -56.33 -38.33 36.60
C SER A 141 -56.06 -38.45 35.09
N PRO A 142 -56.91 -39.13 34.30
CA PRO A 142 -56.74 -39.23 32.85
C PRO A 142 -56.53 -37.89 32.14
N GLU A 143 -57.23 -36.83 32.58
CA GLU A 143 -57.07 -35.49 31.99
C GLU A 143 -55.70 -34.87 32.32
N ALA A 144 -55.19 -35.13 33.53
CA ALA A 144 -53.86 -34.69 33.91
C ALA A 144 -52.79 -35.44 33.09
N GLU A 145 -52.93 -36.74 32.90
CA GLU A 145 -52.02 -37.56 32.09
C GLU A 145 -51.87 -37.02 30.67
N ILE A 146 -52.98 -36.62 30.03
CA ILE A 146 -52.96 -35.97 28.71
C ILE A 146 -52.14 -34.67 28.74
N LYS A 147 -52.32 -33.81 29.76
CA LYS A 147 -51.53 -32.58 29.92
C LYS A 147 -50.04 -32.87 30.09
N TRP A 148 -49.69 -33.90 30.87
CA TRP A 148 -48.29 -34.33 31.07
C TRP A 148 -47.66 -34.86 29.78
N LYS A 149 -48.38 -35.70 29.02
CA LYS A 149 -47.96 -36.20 27.70
C LYS A 149 -47.75 -35.07 26.69
N LYS A 150 -48.69 -34.12 26.62
CA LYS A 150 -48.56 -32.93 25.75
C LYS A 150 -47.32 -32.10 26.09
N LYS A 151 -47.03 -31.92 27.39
CA LYS A 151 -45.82 -31.21 27.84
C LYS A 151 -44.54 -32.00 27.51
N ASP A 152 -44.54 -33.32 27.69
CA ASP A 152 -43.41 -34.18 27.32
C ASP A 152 -43.10 -34.07 25.82
N LEU A 153 -44.13 -34.15 24.97
CA LEU A 153 -44.01 -33.98 23.53
C LEU A 153 -43.41 -32.60 23.18
N SER A 154 -43.92 -31.51 23.78
CA SER A 154 -43.36 -30.17 23.55
C SER A 154 -41.89 -30.05 23.98
N LEU A 155 -41.49 -30.70 25.08
CA LEU A 155 -40.10 -30.71 25.52
C LEU A 155 -39.20 -31.48 24.54
N ARG A 156 -39.67 -32.62 24.02
CA ARG A 156 -38.95 -33.42 23.00
C ARG A 156 -38.85 -32.70 21.66
N GLU A 157 -39.90 -32.02 21.22
CA GLU A 157 -39.86 -31.19 20.00
C GLU A 157 -38.82 -30.08 20.10
N ARG A 158 -38.71 -29.42 21.26
CA ARG A 158 -37.67 -28.42 21.51
C ARG A 158 -36.28 -29.05 21.47
N LEU A 159 -36.11 -30.24 22.04
CA LEU A 159 -34.85 -30.97 21.97
C LEU A 159 -34.47 -31.29 20.53
N LEU A 160 -35.40 -31.81 19.74
CA LEU A 160 -35.19 -32.13 18.32
C LEU A 160 -34.78 -30.89 17.51
N LYS A 161 -35.40 -29.73 17.77
CA LYS A 161 -35.00 -28.47 17.13
C LYS A 161 -33.57 -28.09 17.48
N LEU A 162 -33.20 -28.18 18.77
CA LEU A 162 -31.84 -27.89 19.22
C LEU A 162 -30.82 -28.87 18.62
N GLU A 163 -31.15 -30.15 18.48
CA GLU A 163 -30.29 -31.16 17.85
C GLU A 163 -30.10 -30.88 16.35
N LYS A 164 -31.16 -30.50 15.64
CA LYS A 164 -31.05 -30.06 14.23
C LYS A 164 -30.17 -28.81 14.10
N ASP A 165 -30.33 -27.84 15.00
CA ASP A 165 -29.48 -26.65 15.01
C ASP A 165 -28.03 -27.00 15.36
N GLN A 166 -27.81 -28.02 16.20
CA GLN A 166 -26.48 -28.53 16.54
C GLN A 166 -25.80 -29.16 15.34
N GLU A 167 -26.53 -29.98 14.60
CA GLU A 167 -26.04 -30.61 13.38
C GLU A 167 -25.66 -29.55 12.34
N LYS A 168 -26.48 -28.51 12.16
CA LYS A 168 -26.15 -27.37 11.30
C LYS A 168 -24.89 -26.64 11.77
N ASN A 169 -24.79 -26.31 13.06
CA ASN A 169 -23.61 -25.66 13.62
C ASN A 169 -22.34 -26.50 13.44
N GLN A 170 -22.43 -27.83 13.59
CA GLN A 170 -21.32 -28.73 13.36
C GLN A 170 -20.94 -28.80 11.88
N LYS A 171 -21.92 -28.88 10.97
CA LYS A 171 -21.69 -28.82 9.52
C LYS A 171 -21.00 -27.52 9.11
N ASP A 172 -21.43 -26.38 9.66
CA ASP A 172 -20.81 -25.09 9.37
C ASP A 172 -19.40 -24.99 9.94
N LEU A 173 -19.13 -25.58 11.11
CA LEU A 173 -17.78 -25.70 11.65
C LEU A 173 -16.89 -26.60 10.77
N MET A 174 -17.39 -27.74 10.29
CA MET A 174 -16.64 -28.64 9.41
C MET A 174 -16.26 -27.98 8.08
N LYS A 175 -17.14 -27.16 7.50
CA LYS A 175 -16.84 -26.39 6.27
C LYS A 175 -15.72 -25.35 6.46
N LEU A 176 -15.40 -25.00 7.71
CA LEU A 176 -14.37 -24.03 8.07
C LEU A 176 -13.04 -24.68 8.50
N GLN A 177 -12.97 -26.01 8.55
CA GLN A 177 -11.75 -26.79 8.79
C GLN A 177 -11.00 -27.02 7.48
#